data_AF-A0A4S8J497-F1
#
_entry.id   AF-A0A4S8J497-F1
#
_cell.length_a   1.000
_cell.length_b   1.000
_cell.length_c   1.000
_cell.angle_alpha   90.00
_cell.angle_beta   90.00
_cell.angle_gamma   90.00
#
_symmetry.space_group_name_H-M   'P 1'
#
loop_
_entity.id
_entity.type
_entity.pdbx_description
1 polymer ?
#
loop_
_entity_poly.entity_id
_entity_poly.type
_entity_poly.pdbx_seq_one_letter_code
_entity_poly.pdbx_strand_id
1 'polypeptide(L)'
;MVMSFFRPFDSVKLRPLLPQLLDEGGGAIRGRASQGEDGIQSKAGEETQTAAVAGVGRRPHRGMPSDDEDGNQPQNGQSAAASSVKQQHLPSTTERADVVAQRQSKPLCDLSEYRTDVCDMEGDIRIVGKGSSTVMLVPPNGSSGTIESWEVKPYARKSDRTVTRNIRKVNVKSLQEHEEAPVCSLHHTVPGVVFASAGYCGNIFHDIADVLLPLFITSRGFDGNVQFLVANNQSWWFYKYHHILQKLSSHELINYDHDDRVHCFKHVIVGLRADRDLMIDASRSAQGLSMLDFVKFLRSAYSLERDRPWTAGGPPGRKPRLLFIARGRSRRFVNLDEIVPLAEQVGFEVVMAEPSFMDVGRFAGTVNSCDVMVGVHGAGLTNMVFLPTNAVLIQVVPLAKLDWIAANYYAEPAKGMKLRYLQYDISEEESTLIELYPRDHKVFKDPDSIHKQGWKKMGEVYLRKQNVKLNVKRFRPVLEKALQLLKEKAEHTRE
;
A
#
# COMPACT_ATOMS: atom_id res chain seq x y z
N MET A 1 36.00 36.00 -0.86
CA MET A 1 35.02 37.11 -0.83
C MET A 1 34.50 37.30 -2.24
N VAL A 2 33.47 36.54 -2.63
CA VAL A 2 32.74 36.69 -3.90
C VAL A 2 31.29 36.38 -3.58
N MET A 3 30.45 37.40 -3.66
CA MET A 3 29.01 37.36 -3.43
C MET A 3 28.32 36.70 -4.62
N SER A 4 27.45 35.73 -4.36
CA SER A 4 26.51 35.19 -5.35
C SER A 4 25.11 35.78 -5.09
N PHE A 5 24.57 36.40 -6.12
CA PHE A 5 23.25 37.03 -6.15
C PHE A 5 22.14 35.96 -6.14
N PHE A 6 21.40 35.86 -5.04
CA PHE A 6 20.03 35.36 -5.06
C PHE A 6 19.10 36.58 -5.21
N ARG A 7 18.35 36.65 -6.32
CA ARG A 7 17.20 37.55 -6.42
C ARG A 7 15.98 36.87 -5.75
N PRO A 8 15.23 37.58 -4.90
CA PRO A 8 13.99 37.07 -4.32
C PRO A 8 12.87 37.14 -5.37
N PHE A 9 12.08 36.08 -5.47
CA PHE A 9 10.82 36.11 -6.21
C PHE A 9 9.78 36.91 -5.42
N ASP A 10 9.24 37.94 -6.07
CA ASP A 10 8.18 38.79 -5.55
C ASP A 10 6.92 37.99 -5.18
N SER A 11 6.42 38.31 -3.99
CA SER A 11 5.19 37.81 -3.41
C SER A 11 3.95 38.27 -4.18
N VAL A 12 3.49 37.47 -5.13
CA VAL A 12 2.13 37.57 -5.66
C VAL A 12 1.19 36.89 -4.65
N LYS A 13 0.31 37.69 -4.03
CA LYS A 13 -0.79 37.25 -3.17
C LYS A 13 -1.76 36.37 -3.97
N LEU A 14 -1.49 35.06 -4.03
CA LEU A 14 -2.48 34.05 -4.42
C LEU A 14 -3.41 33.81 -3.23
N ARG A 15 -4.65 34.33 -3.33
CA ARG A 15 -5.76 33.86 -2.49
C ARG A 15 -5.99 32.38 -2.81
N PRO A 16 -5.97 31.45 -1.84
CA PRO A 16 -6.39 30.10 -2.12
C PRO A 16 -7.92 30.07 -2.17
N LEU A 17 -8.47 30.06 -3.39
CA LEU A 17 -9.78 29.45 -3.63
C LEU A 17 -9.62 27.96 -3.33
N LEU A 18 -10.03 27.54 -2.13
CA LEU A 18 -10.17 26.13 -1.77
C LEU A 18 -11.19 25.49 -2.72
N PRO A 19 -10.84 24.43 -3.46
CA PRO A 19 -11.83 23.50 -3.95
C PRO A 19 -12.21 22.58 -2.77
N GLN A 20 -13.40 22.77 -2.21
CA GLN A 20 -14.08 21.69 -1.49
C GLN A 20 -14.42 20.62 -2.52
N LEU A 21 -13.55 19.61 -2.71
CA LEU A 21 -13.86 18.32 -3.35
C LEU A 21 -12.58 17.47 -3.46
N LEU A 22 -12.43 16.51 -2.55
CA LEU A 22 -11.92 15.14 -2.81
C LEU A 22 -12.38 14.25 -1.65
N ASP A 23 -13.68 13.94 -1.67
CA ASP A 23 -14.28 12.82 -0.95
C ASP A 23 -15.35 12.24 -1.87
N GLU A 24 -14.95 11.75 -3.05
CA GLU A 24 -15.78 10.91 -3.91
C GLU A 24 -14.91 9.93 -4.69
N GLY A 25 -15.27 8.65 -4.60
CA GLY A 25 -14.60 7.54 -5.26
C GLY A 25 -15.47 6.29 -5.18
N GLY A 26 -16.69 6.40 -5.72
CA GLY A 26 -17.64 5.31 -5.83
C GLY A 26 -18.95 5.71 -6.53
N GLY A 27 -18.88 6.25 -7.75
CA GLY A 27 -19.94 6.16 -8.76
C GLY A 27 -21.02 7.25 -8.79
N ALA A 28 -20.96 8.11 -9.82
CA ALA A 28 -22.07 8.94 -10.29
C ALA A 28 -22.67 8.32 -11.57
N ILE A 29 -23.98 8.10 -11.58
CA ILE A 29 -24.81 8.03 -12.79
C ILE A 29 -25.92 9.07 -12.58
N ARG A 30 -25.93 10.13 -13.42
CA ARG A 30 -27.10 11.00 -13.59
C ARG A 30 -27.87 10.49 -14.81
N GLY A 31 -29.04 9.89 -14.55
CA GLY A 31 -30.09 9.67 -15.53
C GLY A 31 -31.34 10.43 -15.08
N ARG A 32 -31.84 11.29 -15.95
CA ARG A 32 -32.97 12.19 -15.77
C ARG A 32 -34.28 11.39 -15.97
N ALA A 33 -35.20 11.42 -15.01
CA ALA A 33 -36.61 11.13 -15.25
C ALA A 33 -37.49 11.82 -14.20
N SER A 34 -38.61 12.32 -14.68
CA SER A 34 -39.58 13.24 -14.12
C SER A 34 -40.65 12.58 -13.24
N GLN A 35 -41.16 13.37 -12.29
CA GLN A 35 -42.54 13.49 -11.79
C GLN A 35 -43.45 12.25 -11.66
N GLY A 36 -44.05 12.13 -10.48
CA GLY A 36 -45.25 11.32 -10.20
C GLY A 36 -45.54 11.29 -8.70
N GLU A 37 -46.41 12.20 -8.24
CA GLU A 37 -47.08 12.12 -6.94
C GLU A 37 -48.10 10.96 -6.97
N ASP A 38 -48.27 10.25 -5.85
CA ASP A 38 -49.58 9.88 -5.29
C ASP A 38 -49.45 9.05 -3.99
N GLY A 39 -49.97 9.64 -2.90
CA GLY A 39 -51.06 9.10 -2.08
C GLY A 39 -51.06 7.69 -1.46
N ILE A 40 -51.26 7.69 -0.13
CA ILE A 40 -52.26 6.90 0.64
C ILE A 40 -51.78 5.65 1.44
N GLN A 41 -51.75 5.88 2.77
CA GLN A 41 -52.32 5.15 3.92
C GLN A 41 -52.22 3.62 4.12
N SER A 42 -51.66 3.29 5.29
CA SER A 42 -52.15 2.37 6.35
C SER A 42 -52.44 0.89 6.04
N LYS A 43 -51.83 -0.02 6.81
CA LYS A 43 -52.46 -0.66 7.98
C LYS A 43 -51.49 -1.59 8.72
N ALA A 44 -51.72 -1.66 10.02
CA ALA A 44 -51.05 -2.49 11.00
C ALA A 44 -51.44 -3.97 10.90
N GLY A 45 -50.60 -4.83 11.48
CA GLY A 45 -50.90 -6.22 11.84
C GLY A 45 -49.85 -6.71 12.84
N GLU A 46 -50.25 -6.76 14.12
CA GLU A 46 -49.56 -7.47 15.21
C GLU A 46 -49.55 -8.98 14.94
N GLU A 47 -48.49 -9.68 15.37
CA GLU A 47 -48.62 -10.85 16.25
C GLU A 47 -47.27 -11.30 16.83
N THR A 48 -47.37 -12.05 17.92
CA THR A 48 -46.50 -12.09 19.09
C THR A 48 -45.81 -13.45 19.30
N GLN A 49 -44.59 -13.41 19.88
CA GLN A 49 -43.92 -14.41 20.76
C GLN A 49 -43.60 -15.81 20.15
N THR A 50 -42.55 -16.57 20.50
CA THR A 50 -41.87 -16.86 21.77
C THR A 50 -40.42 -17.34 21.54
N ALA A 51 -39.64 -17.40 22.63
CA ALA A 51 -38.21 -17.66 22.74
C ALA A 51 -37.78 -19.15 22.66
N ALA A 52 -36.50 -19.41 22.35
CA ALA A 52 -35.69 -20.47 22.97
C ALA A 52 -34.18 -20.26 22.74
N VAL A 53 -33.40 -20.63 23.76
CA VAL A 53 -31.95 -20.42 23.97
C VAL A 53 -31.16 -21.71 23.66
N ALA A 54 -29.88 -21.52 23.33
CA ALA A 54 -28.71 -22.42 23.55
C ALA A 54 -28.07 -23.06 22.31
N GLY A 55 -26.73 -22.97 22.24
CA GLY A 55 -25.91 -23.82 21.37
C GLY A 55 -24.58 -23.20 20.93
N VAL A 56 -23.59 -23.15 21.83
CA VAL A 56 -22.19 -22.85 21.51
C VAL A 56 -21.58 -23.94 20.64
N GLY A 57 -20.91 -23.57 19.56
CA GLY A 57 -20.09 -24.49 18.74
C GLY A 57 -19.16 -23.74 17.79
N ARG A 58 -17.91 -23.51 18.22
CA ARG A 58 -16.83 -22.98 17.37
C ARG A 58 -16.34 -24.08 16.41
N ARG A 59 -16.32 -23.79 15.10
CA ARG A 59 -15.49 -24.46 14.09
C ARG A 59 -14.89 -23.41 13.13
N PRO A 60 -13.70 -23.67 12.56
CA PRO A 60 -12.95 -22.66 11.80
C PRO A 60 -13.54 -22.51 10.40
N HIS A 61 -13.89 -21.28 10.01
CA HIS A 61 -14.40 -21.00 8.68
C HIS A 61 -13.28 -20.59 7.72
N ARG A 62 -13.17 -21.39 6.66
CA ARG A 62 -12.53 -21.11 5.36
C ARG A 62 -12.89 -19.72 4.85
N GLY A 63 -11.89 -19.02 4.30
CA GLY A 63 -12.06 -17.74 3.62
C GLY A 63 -13.01 -17.83 2.42
N MET A 64 -13.75 -16.75 2.18
CA MET A 64 -14.55 -16.59 0.96
C MET A 64 -13.63 -16.31 -0.24
N PRO A 65 -13.84 -16.98 -1.38
CA PRO A 65 -13.24 -16.61 -2.64
C PRO A 65 -13.95 -15.41 -3.27
N SER A 66 -13.20 -14.62 -4.02
CA SER A 66 -13.73 -13.68 -5.02
C SER A 66 -14.43 -14.47 -6.12
N ASP A 67 -15.64 -14.03 -6.49
CA ASP A 67 -16.43 -14.57 -7.59
C ASP A 67 -15.62 -14.60 -8.89
N ASP A 68 -15.48 -15.80 -9.48
CA ASP A 68 -15.44 -16.12 -10.91
C ASP A 68 -15.16 -17.65 -11.03
N GLU A 69 -16.21 -18.47 -11.21
CA GLU A 69 -16.10 -19.89 -11.58
C GLU A 69 -16.12 -20.03 -13.10
N ASP A 70 -15.08 -20.65 -13.67
CA ASP A 70 -15.21 -21.58 -14.80
C ASP A 70 -13.93 -22.43 -14.87
N GLY A 71 -14.05 -23.76 -14.80
CA GLY A 71 -12.85 -24.61 -14.76
C GLY A 71 -13.07 -26.09 -14.49
N ASN A 72 -13.55 -26.77 -15.53
CA ASN A 72 -13.45 -28.19 -15.84
C ASN A 72 -12.29 -28.96 -15.15
N GLN A 73 -12.60 -30.13 -14.56
CA GLN A 73 -11.64 -31.06 -13.97
C GLN A 73 -10.76 -31.76 -15.03
N PRO A 74 -9.51 -32.09 -14.68
CA PRO A 74 -9.09 -33.47 -14.89
C PRO A 74 -8.36 -34.08 -13.69
N GLN A 75 -8.48 -35.41 -13.64
CA GLN A 75 -8.05 -36.33 -12.60
C GLN A 75 -6.52 -36.41 -12.49
N ASN A 76 -5.99 -36.46 -11.27
CA ASN A 76 -4.60 -36.82 -10.98
C ASN A 76 -4.49 -38.31 -10.71
N GLY A 77 -3.68 -39.01 -11.50
CA GLY A 77 -3.14 -40.33 -11.19
C GLY A 77 -1.86 -40.19 -10.36
N GLN A 78 -1.75 -40.94 -9.26
CA GLN A 78 -0.52 -41.14 -8.51
C GLN A 78 0.25 -42.34 -9.08
N SER A 79 1.58 -42.26 -9.13
CA SER A 79 2.47 -43.40 -8.87
C SER A 79 3.90 -42.94 -8.65
N ALA A 80 4.56 -43.58 -7.69
CA ALA A 80 5.92 -43.34 -7.22
C ALA A 80 6.98 -44.19 -7.93
N ALA A 81 8.23 -43.74 -7.80
CA ALA A 81 9.51 -44.45 -7.71
C ALA A 81 10.01 -45.33 -8.89
N ALA A 82 11.23 -45.06 -9.36
CA ALA A 82 12.39 -45.97 -9.22
C ALA A 82 13.67 -45.39 -9.85
N SER A 83 14.78 -45.63 -9.14
CA SER A 83 16.17 -45.37 -9.48
C SER A 83 16.68 -46.17 -10.68
N SER A 84 17.56 -45.59 -11.50
CA SER A 84 18.62 -46.34 -12.16
C SER A 84 19.82 -45.45 -12.53
N VAL A 85 21.01 -45.94 -12.13
CA VAL A 85 22.34 -45.38 -12.37
C VAL A 85 22.77 -45.74 -13.80
N LYS A 86 23.21 -44.77 -14.61
CA LYS A 86 24.07 -45.02 -15.77
C LYS A 86 25.15 -43.95 -15.96
N GLN A 87 26.38 -44.43 -15.75
CA GLN A 87 27.68 -44.09 -16.32
C GLN A 87 27.92 -42.69 -16.92
N GLN A 88 28.92 -42.03 -16.32
CA GLN A 88 29.64 -40.86 -16.83
C GLN A 88 30.37 -41.20 -18.14
N HIS A 89 30.18 -40.36 -19.16
CA HIS A 89 31.03 -40.27 -20.34
C HIS A 89 31.60 -38.85 -20.39
N LEU A 90 32.93 -38.74 -20.42
CA LEU A 90 33.65 -37.48 -20.67
C LEU A 90 33.40 -37.05 -22.13
N PRO A 91 32.97 -35.81 -22.42
CA PRO A 91 32.95 -35.33 -23.80
C PRO A 91 34.35 -34.87 -24.24
N SER A 92 34.71 -35.29 -25.44
CA SER A 92 35.87 -34.87 -26.21
C SER A 92 35.79 -33.38 -26.61
N THR A 93 36.96 -32.81 -26.89
CA THR A 93 37.32 -31.39 -27.09
C THR A 93 36.69 -30.64 -28.28
N THR A 94 35.41 -30.87 -28.61
CA THR A 94 34.74 -30.19 -29.73
C THR A 94 33.46 -29.44 -29.35
N GLU A 95 33.09 -29.38 -28.06
CA GLU A 95 31.85 -28.73 -27.57
C GLU A 95 32.01 -27.25 -27.13
N ARG A 96 33.11 -26.57 -27.49
CA ARG A 96 33.36 -25.18 -27.06
C ARG A 96 32.83 -24.09 -27.99
N ALA A 97 32.21 -24.45 -29.11
CA ALA A 97 31.68 -23.48 -30.09
C ALA A 97 30.14 -23.38 -30.13
N ASP A 98 29.40 -24.31 -29.53
CA ASP A 98 27.92 -24.37 -29.66
C ASP A 98 27.15 -24.07 -28.37
N VAL A 99 27.79 -23.51 -27.33
CA VAL A 99 27.11 -23.09 -26.08
C VAL A 99 26.45 -21.70 -26.20
N VAL A 100 26.49 -21.06 -27.38
CA VAL A 100 25.90 -19.72 -27.60
C VAL A 100 24.46 -19.78 -28.16
N ALA A 101 23.97 -20.96 -28.57
CA ALA A 101 22.63 -21.11 -29.10
C ALA A 101 21.67 -21.71 -28.05
N GLN A 102 20.55 -21.01 -27.82
CA GLN A 102 19.41 -21.37 -26.96
C GLN A 102 19.51 -21.02 -25.46
N ARG A 103 19.72 -19.74 -25.14
CA ARG A 103 18.87 -19.14 -24.09
C ARG A 103 17.51 -18.91 -24.71
N GLN A 104 16.49 -19.65 -24.29
CA GLN A 104 15.10 -19.25 -24.58
C GLN A 104 14.97 -17.77 -24.19
N SER A 105 14.61 -16.92 -25.15
CA SER A 105 14.44 -15.49 -24.89
C SER A 105 13.36 -15.33 -23.81
N LYS A 106 13.74 -14.78 -22.66
CA LYS A 106 12.77 -14.44 -21.62
C LYS A 106 11.76 -13.45 -22.23
N PRO A 107 10.44 -13.66 -22.06
CA PRO A 107 9.44 -12.72 -22.56
C PRO A 107 9.70 -11.33 -21.98
N LEU A 108 9.38 -10.26 -22.74
CA LEU A 108 9.61 -8.89 -22.29
C LEU A 108 8.88 -8.57 -20.98
N CYS A 109 7.70 -9.15 -20.77
CA CYS A 109 6.83 -8.89 -19.64
C CYS A 109 6.48 -10.18 -18.89
N ASP A 110 6.50 -10.09 -17.56
CA ASP A 110 5.96 -11.08 -16.65
C ASP A 110 4.59 -10.60 -16.13
N LEU A 111 3.54 -11.34 -16.50
CA LEU A 111 2.16 -11.09 -16.10
C LEU A 111 1.64 -12.13 -15.10
N SER A 112 2.50 -13.03 -14.62
CA SER A 112 2.11 -14.17 -13.78
C SER A 112 1.75 -13.74 -12.35
N GLU A 113 2.23 -12.58 -11.92
CA GLU A 113 1.97 -12.04 -10.59
C GLU A 113 0.53 -11.58 -10.41
N TYR A 114 -0.05 -11.91 -9.26
CA TYR A 114 -1.42 -11.50 -8.91
C TYR A 114 -1.58 -9.98 -8.79
N ARG A 115 -0.54 -9.30 -8.29
CA ARG A 115 -0.63 -7.90 -7.88
C ARG A 115 -0.18 -6.91 -8.95
N THR A 116 0.68 -7.33 -9.88
CA THR A 116 1.38 -6.41 -10.78
C THR A 116 1.76 -7.07 -12.09
N ASP A 117 1.99 -6.24 -13.10
CA ASP A 117 2.65 -6.62 -14.36
C ASP A 117 4.00 -5.90 -14.41
N VAL A 118 5.05 -6.62 -14.77
CA VAL A 118 6.40 -6.04 -14.85
C VAL A 118 7.07 -6.44 -16.16
N CYS A 119 7.47 -5.45 -16.94
CA CYS A 119 8.35 -5.65 -18.10
C CYS A 119 9.75 -5.17 -17.76
N ASP A 120 10.73 -6.06 -17.81
CA ASP A 120 12.12 -5.81 -17.41
C ASP A 120 13.02 -6.03 -18.63
N MET A 121 13.37 -4.92 -19.28
CA MET A 121 13.93 -4.91 -20.63
C MET A 121 15.37 -4.41 -20.62
N GLU A 122 16.27 -5.16 -21.24
CA GLU A 122 17.66 -4.76 -21.49
C GLU A 122 17.91 -4.66 -23.01
N GLY A 123 18.66 -3.65 -23.45
CA GLY A 123 18.98 -3.42 -24.86
C GLY A 123 18.78 -1.97 -25.27
N ASP A 124 18.66 -1.70 -26.57
CA ASP A 124 18.37 -0.34 -27.03
C ASP A 124 16.87 -0.05 -26.91
N ILE A 125 16.49 0.79 -25.94
CA ILE A 125 15.08 1.02 -25.58
C ILE A 125 14.70 2.46 -25.88
N ARG A 126 13.58 2.66 -26.61
CA ARG A 126 12.98 3.97 -26.88
C ARG A 126 11.67 4.12 -26.11
N ILE A 127 11.52 5.21 -25.39
CA ILE A 127 10.29 5.55 -24.68
C ILE A 127 9.67 6.81 -25.28
N VAL A 128 8.40 6.72 -25.66
CA VAL A 128 7.57 7.84 -26.13
C VAL A 128 6.34 7.93 -25.26
N GLY A 129 6.29 8.96 -24.41
CA GLY A 129 5.22 9.17 -23.44
C GLY A 129 3.97 9.78 -24.06
N LYS A 130 4.00 11.09 -24.33
CA LYS A 130 2.88 11.85 -24.89
C LYS A 130 2.46 11.30 -26.24
N GLY A 131 1.15 11.16 -26.45
CA GLY A 131 0.58 10.64 -27.69
C GLY A 131 0.47 9.11 -27.70
N SER A 132 1.59 8.39 -27.80
CA SER A 132 1.57 6.94 -28.08
C SER A 132 1.71 6.02 -26.86
N SER A 133 2.21 6.51 -25.73
CA SER A 133 2.45 5.73 -24.51
C SER A 133 3.18 4.40 -24.77
N THR A 134 4.32 4.47 -25.46
CA THR A 134 5.01 3.27 -25.98
C THR A 134 6.43 3.15 -25.44
N VAL A 135 6.81 1.94 -25.05
CA VAL A 135 8.19 1.52 -24.75
C VAL A 135 8.58 0.47 -25.78
N MET A 136 9.69 0.69 -26.47
CA MET A 136 10.10 -0.09 -27.65
C MET A 136 11.50 -0.65 -27.43
N LEU A 137 11.67 -1.97 -27.55
CA LEU A 137 12.98 -2.60 -27.70
C LEU A 137 13.36 -2.62 -29.18
N VAL A 138 14.49 -2.01 -29.51
CA VAL A 138 15.00 -1.90 -30.87
C VAL A 138 15.98 -3.05 -31.13
N PRO A 139 15.83 -3.82 -32.23
CA PRO A 139 16.80 -4.85 -32.58
C PRO A 139 18.14 -4.23 -33.00
N PRO A 140 19.26 -4.96 -32.86
CA PRO A 140 20.54 -4.52 -33.41
C PRO A 140 20.45 -4.22 -34.90
N ASN A 141 21.19 -3.21 -35.37
CA ASN A 141 21.22 -2.86 -36.78
C ASN A 141 21.66 -4.05 -37.66
N GLY A 142 20.93 -4.32 -38.74
CA GLY A 142 21.17 -5.46 -39.63
C GLY A 142 20.65 -6.81 -39.10
N SER A 143 19.84 -6.82 -38.04
CA SER A 143 19.14 -8.00 -37.54
C SER A 143 17.63 -7.75 -37.49
N SER A 144 16.85 -8.78 -37.81
CA SER A 144 15.39 -8.71 -37.68
C SER A 144 14.98 -9.22 -36.29
N GLY A 145 14.24 -8.40 -35.55
CA GLY A 145 13.75 -8.71 -34.22
C GLY A 145 12.55 -9.66 -34.22
N THR A 146 12.35 -10.37 -33.11
CA THR A 146 11.07 -11.07 -32.87
C THR A 146 10.03 -10.06 -32.41
N ILE A 147 8.86 -10.05 -33.03
CA ILE A 147 7.76 -9.14 -32.66
C ILE A 147 7.03 -9.70 -31.44
N GLU A 148 7.10 -8.95 -30.34
CA GLU A 148 6.32 -9.14 -29.13
C GLU A 148 5.63 -7.82 -28.78
N SER A 149 4.40 -7.87 -28.27
CA SER A 149 3.67 -6.68 -27.86
C SER A 149 2.79 -6.99 -26.64
N TRP A 150 2.81 -6.07 -25.70
CA TRP A 150 2.14 -6.18 -24.40
C TRP A 150 1.47 -4.85 -24.07
N GLU A 151 0.31 -4.92 -23.40
CA GLU A 151 -0.35 -3.75 -22.82
C GLU A 151 -0.36 -3.91 -21.30
N VAL A 152 0.34 -3.02 -20.60
CA VAL A 152 0.46 -3.09 -19.14
C VAL A 152 0.00 -1.80 -18.48
N LYS A 153 -0.46 -1.91 -17.23
CA LYS A 153 -0.81 -0.77 -16.38
C LYS A 153 0.19 -0.72 -15.24
N PRO A 154 1.09 0.27 -15.20
CA PRO A 154 2.24 0.21 -14.31
C PRO A 154 1.89 0.68 -12.87
N TYR A 155 0.99 -0.06 -12.21
CA TYR A 155 0.45 0.19 -10.88
C TYR A 155 0.21 -1.14 -10.14
N ALA A 156 0.63 -1.24 -8.87
CA ALA A 156 0.65 -2.51 -8.12
C ALA A 156 -0.71 -2.91 -7.51
N ARG A 157 -1.79 -2.89 -8.32
CA ARG A 157 -3.12 -3.44 -8.01
C ARG A 157 -3.82 -3.96 -9.26
N LYS A 158 -3.13 -4.80 -10.04
CA LYS A 158 -3.63 -5.37 -11.30
C LYS A 158 -5.02 -5.99 -11.20
N SER A 159 -5.31 -6.72 -10.11
CA SER A 159 -6.60 -7.40 -9.90
C SER A 159 -7.77 -6.46 -9.57
N ASP A 160 -7.53 -5.20 -9.16
CA ASP A 160 -8.60 -4.25 -8.85
C ASP A 160 -9.06 -3.52 -10.11
N ARG A 161 -10.15 -4.01 -10.71
CA ARG A 161 -10.78 -3.42 -11.91
C ARG A 161 -11.25 -1.99 -11.70
N THR A 162 -11.62 -1.61 -10.48
CA THR A 162 -12.09 -0.24 -10.16
C THR A 162 -10.93 0.75 -10.28
N VAL A 163 -9.77 0.39 -9.73
CA VAL A 163 -8.54 1.20 -9.81
C VAL A 163 -8.00 1.23 -11.22
N THR A 164 -7.79 0.05 -11.80
CA THR A 164 -7.08 -0.09 -13.07
C THR A 164 -7.80 0.60 -14.22
N ARG A 165 -9.11 0.87 -14.14
CA ARG A 165 -9.85 1.61 -15.18
C ARG A 165 -9.23 2.99 -15.49
N ASN A 166 -8.69 3.66 -14.48
CA ASN A 166 -8.16 5.03 -14.62
C ASN A 166 -6.63 5.07 -14.70
N ILE A 167 -5.96 3.92 -14.66
CA ILE A 167 -4.51 3.84 -14.84
C ILE A 167 -4.20 3.85 -16.34
N ARG A 168 -3.33 4.77 -16.74
CA ARG A 168 -2.86 4.89 -18.13
C ARG A 168 -2.15 3.61 -18.54
N LYS A 169 -2.54 3.10 -19.70
CA LYS A 169 -1.91 1.93 -20.32
C LYS A 169 -0.57 2.33 -20.94
N VAL A 170 0.39 1.42 -20.85
CA VAL A 170 1.70 1.52 -21.51
C VAL A 170 1.82 0.33 -22.46
N ASN A 171 2.07 0.63 -23.73
CA ASN A 171 2.33 -0.38 -24.75
C ASN A 171 3.82 -0.71 -24.74
N VAL A 172 4.16 -1.96 -24.47
CA VAL A 172 5.55 -2.44 -24.47
C VAL A 172 5.72 -3.37 -25.65
N LYS A 173 6.64 -3.08 -26.57
CA LYS A 173 6.83 -3.90 -27.76
C LYS A 173 8.30 -4.03 -28.17
N SER A 174 8.63 -5.07 -28.91
CA SER A 174 9.84 -5.12 -29.73
C SER A 174 9.54 -4.67 -31.16
N LEU A 175 10.51 -4.03 -31.80
CA LEU A 175 10.43 -3.66 -33.21
C LEU A 175 11.00 -4.78 -34.09
N GLN A 176 10.50 -4.87 -35.31
CA GLN A 176 11.00 -5.84 -36.28
C GLN A 176 12.31 -5.35 -36.89
N GLU A 177 12.35 -4.10 -37.34
CA GLU A 177 13.54 -3.49 -37.95
C GLU A 177 14.03 -2.28 -37.14
N HIS A 178 15.34 -2.01 -37.21
CA HIS A 178 15.96 -0.90 -36.46
C HIS A 178 15.47 0.47 -36.97
N GLU A 179 15.18 0.58 -38.27
CA GLU A 179 14.73 1.79 -38.97
C GLU A 179 13.33 2.25 -38.54
N GLU A 180 12.54 1.38 -37.94
CA GLU A 180 11.23 1.74 -37.35
C GLU A 180 11.38 2.57 -36.07
N ALA A 181 12.55 2.54 -35.44
CA ALA A 181 12.77 3.18 -34.15
C ALA A 181 12.78 4.71 -34.29
N PRO A 182 12.06 5.44 -33.42
CA PRO A 182 12.14 6.89 -33.41
C PRO A 182 13.54 7.35 -32.97
N VAL A 183 13.97 8.48 -33.52
CA VAL A 183 15.27 9.10 -33.19
C VAL A 183 15.24 9.62 -31.75
N CYS A 184 16.30 9.33 -30.99
CA CYS A 184 16.45 9.81 -29.63
C CYS A 184 16.51 11.33 -29.56
N SER A 185 15.67 11.90 -28.69
CA SER A 185 15.84 13.29 -28.25
C SER A 185 16.81 13.36 -27.07
N LEU A 186 16.77 12.36 -26.18
CA LEU A 186 17.60 12.29 -24.97
C LEU A 186 18.10 10.87 -24.72
N HIS A 187 19.39 10.75 -24.39
CA HIS A 187 20.01 9.50 -23.99
C HIS A 187 20.28 9.49 -22.49
N HIS A 188 19.85 8.41 -21.84
CA HIS A 188 20.05 8.18 -20.41
C HIS A 188 21.13 7.12 -20.22
N THR A 189 22.06 7.39 -19.30
CA THR A 189 23.13 6.45 -18.93
C THR A 189 22.76 5.57 -17.73
N VAL A 190 21.64 5.87 -17.09
CA VAL A 190 21.08 5.13 -15.94
C VAL A 190 19.81 4.37 -16.35
N PRO A 191 19.41 3.32 -15.63
CA PRO A 191 18.14 2.62 -15.87
C PRO A 191 16.91 3.52 -15.74
N GLY A 192 15.84 3.19 -16.45
CA GLY A 192 14.53 3.84 -16.33
C GLY A 192 13.52 2.99 -15.55
N VAL A 193 12.66 3.61 -14.74
CA VAL A 193 11.46 2.95 -14.18
C VAL A 193 10.22 3.75 -14.55
N VAL A 194 9.28 3.09 -15.24
CA VAL A 194 7.98 3.65 -15.63
C VAL A 194 6.91 3.18 -14.66
N PHE A 195 6.27 4.10 -13.94
CA PHE A 195 5.19 3.79 -12.99
C PHE A 195 4.06 4.82 -13.05
N ALA A 196 2.90 4.52 -12.44
CA ALA A 196 1.76 5.43 -12.39
C ALA A 196 1.53 6.03 -10.99
N SER A 197 1.24 7.33 -10.91
CA SER A 197 0.84 8.04 -9.67
C SER A 197 -0.66 8.37 -9.65
N ALA A 198 -1.51 7.35 -9.78
CA ALA A 198 -2.97 7.51 -9.79
C ALA A 198 -3.69 6.44 -8.95
N GLY A 199 -4.86 5.98 -9.40
CA GLY A 199 -5.63 4.98 -8.68
C GLY A 199 -6.11 5.51 -7.32
N TYR A 200 -5.68 4.85 -6.24
CA TYR A 200 -6.03 5.23 -4.87
C TYR A 200 -5.00 6.14 -4.19
N CYS A 201 -4.05 6.70 -4.95
CA CYS A 201 -3.11 7.71 -4.43
C CYS A 201 -3.86 8.86 -3.73
N GLY A 202 -3.30 9.34 -2.62
CA GLY A 202 -3.88 10.36 -1.73
C GLY A 202 -4.20 9.84 -0.34
N ASN A 203 -4.51 8.55 -0.22
CA ASN A 203 -4.60 7.85 1.05
C ASN A 203 -3.24 7.22 1.38
N ILE A 204 -2.67 7.53 2.56
CA ILE A 204 -1.36 7.02 2.97
C ILE A 204 -1.22 5.48 2.89
N PHE A 205 -2.30 4.74 3.13
CA PHE A 205 -2.29 3.28 2.97
C PHE A 205 -1.92 2.89 1.53
N HIS A 206 -2.60 3.48 0.55
CA HIS A 206 -2.40 3.20 -0.87
C HIS A 206 -1.13 3.85 -1.40
N ASP A 207 -0.80 5.06 -0.96
CA ASP A 207 0.45 5.72 -1.32
C ASP A 207 1.65 4.83 -0.99
N ILE A 208 1.65 4.20 0.19
CA ILE A 208 2.71 3.28 0.60
C ILE A 208 2.55 1.92 -0.09
N ALA A 209 1.40 1.26 0.04
CA ALA A 209 1.22 -0.14 -0.38
C ALA A 209 1.19 -0.35 -1.90
N ASP A 210 0.79 0.66 -2.67
CA ASP A 210 0.56 0.52 -4.11
C ASP A 210 1.66 1.19 -4.93
N VAL A 211 2.37 2.17 -4.35
CA VAL A 211 3.36 2.98 -5.08
C VAL A 211 4.71 3.03 -4.37
N LEU A 212 4.83 3.62 -3.18
CA LEU A 212 6.15 3.92 -2.59
C LEU A 212 6.93 2.66 -2.17
N LEU A 213 6.25 1.67 -1.57
CA LEU A 213 6.88 0.39 -1.23
C LEU A 213 7.25 -0.42 -2.50
N PRO A 214 6.34 -0.62 -3.47
CA PRO A 214 6.71 -1.24 -4.75
C PRO A 214 7.81 -0.51 -5.51
N LEU A 215 7.82 0.84 -5.48
CA LEU A 215 8.88 1.64 -6.09
C LEU A 215 10.22 1.42 -5.38
N PHE A 216 10.24 1.36 -4.05
CA PHE A 216 11.44 0.97 -3.29
C PHE A 216 11.94 -0.42 -3.70
N ILE A 217 11.07 -1.44 -3.73
CA ILE A 217 11.46 -2.81 -4.14
C ILE A 217 12.04 -2.81 -5.55
N THR A 218 11.42 -2.07 -6.46
CA THR A 218 11.79 -2.04 -7.89
C THR A 218 13.12 -1.32 -8.13
N SER A 219 13.37 -0.24 -7.40
CA SER A 219 14.46 0.70 -7.69
C SER A 219 15.66 0.61 -6.73
N ARG A 220 15.54 -0.08 -5.59
CA ARG A 220 16.59 -0.08 -4.56
C ARG A 220 17.95 -0.57 -5.07
N GLY A 221 17.94 -1.50 -6.03
CA GLY A 221 19.17 -2.06 -6.62
C GLY A 221 20.00 -1.07 -7.43
N PHE A 222 19.41 0.07 -7.82
CA PHE A 222 20.10 1.12 -8.56
C PHE A 222 20.75 2.18 -7.66
N ASP A 223 20.50 2.10 -6.35
CA ASP A 223 21.07 2.98 -5.31
C ASP A 223 21.02 4.48 -5.67
N GLY A 224 19.87 4.95 -6.12
CA GLY A 224 19.65 6.35 -6.52
C GLY A 224 19.92 6.66 -7.99
N ASN A 225 20.69 5.82 -8.69
CA ASN A 225 21.01 6.02 -10.11
C ASN A 225 19.94 5.41 -11.01
N VAL A 226 18.73 5.98 -10.98
CA VAL A 226 17.59 5.52 -11.76
C VAL A 226 16.74 6.71 -12.18
N GLN A 227 16.32 6.74 -13.44
CA GLN A 227 15.44 7.77 -13.97
C GLN A 227 13.98 7.33 -13.82
N PHE A 228 13.16 8.14 -13.14
CA PHE A 228 11.73 7.88 -13.02
C PHE A 228 10.95 8.58 -14.14
N LEU A 229 10.06 7.84 -14.80
CA LEU A 229 9.10 8.33 -15.78
C LEU A 229 7.70 8.01 -15.27
N VAL A 230 6.90 9.05 -15.00
CA VAL A 230 5.66 8.86 -14.24
C VAL A 230 4.43 9.13 -15.08
N ALA A 231 3.63 8.08 -15.31
CA ALA A 231 2.33 8.12 -15.94
C ALA A 231 1.24 8.53 -14.93
N ASN A 232 0.16 9.11 -15.44
CA ASN A 232 -0.85 9.77 -14.61
C ASN A 232 -0.22 10.69 -13.54
N ASN A 233 0.69 11.55 -13.97
CA ASN A 233 1.50 12.39 -13.12
C ASN A 233 0.61 13.37 -12.32
N GLN A 234 0.62 13.24 -11.00
CA GLN A 234 -0.07 14.16 -10.09
C GLN A 234 0.95 15.00 -9.31
N SER A 235 1.21 16.24 -9.75
CA SER A 235 2.23 17.13 -9.16
C SER A 235 2.15 17.27 -7.63
N TRP A 236 0.94 17.33 -7.07
CA TRP A 236 0.74 17.42 -5.62
C TRP A 236 1.24 16.18 -4.86
N TRP A 237 1.18 15.01 -5.48
CA TRP A 237 1.62 13.74 -4.88
C TRP A 237 3.14 13.69 -4.78
N PHE A 238 3.85 14.15 -5.81
CA PHE A 238 5.31 14.26 -5.76
C PHE A 238 5.77 15.30 -4.75
N TYR A 239 5.07 16.44 -4.65
CA TYR A 239 5.36 17.41 -3.61
C TYR A 239 5.18 16.79 -2.20
N LYS A 240 4.11 16.03 -1.98
CA LYS A 240 3.85 15.34 -0.71
C LYS A 240 4.96 14.35 -0.33
N TYR A 241 5.52 13.62 -1.31
CA TYR A 241 6.52 12.56 -1.09
C TYR A 241 7.93 12.89 -1.59
N HIS A 242 8.24 14.17 -1.80
CA HIS A 242 9.50 14.59 -2.43
C HIS A 242 10.74 14.05 -1.71
N HIS A 243 10.75 14.04 -0.37
CA HIS A 243 11.84 13.48 0.43
C HIS A 243 12.11 11.99 0.14
N ILE A 244 11.05 11.19 -0.04
CA ILE A 244 11.18 9.77 -0.40
C ILE A 244 11.72 9.63 -1.81
N LEU A 245 11.13 10.36 -2.76
CA LEU A 245 11.44 10.23 -4.18
C LEU A 245 12.88 10.69 -4.49
N GLN A 246 13.33 11.80 -3.88
CA GLN A 246 14.71 12.28 -3.98
C GLN A 246 15.73 11.33 -3.33
N LYS A 247 15.29 10.50 -2.38
CA LYS A 247 16.14 9.46 -1.78
C LYS A 247 16.18 8.19 -2.64
N LEU A 248 15.15 7.92 -3.43
CA LEU A 248 15.11 6.79 -4.38
C LEU A 248 15.79 7.09 -5.72
N SER A 249 15.84 8.35 -6.13
CA SER A 249 16.46 8.77 -7.38
C SER A 249 17.16 10.13 -7.23
N SER A 250 18.39 10.22 -7.75
CA SER A 250 19.14 11.47 -7.87
C SER A 250 18.78 12.29 -9.13
N HIS A 251 17.79 11.84 -9.92
CA HIS A 251 17.39 12.46 -11.17
C HIS A 251 16.02 13.13 -11.07
N GLU A 252 15.80 14.18 -11.86
CA GLU A 252 14.49 14.83 -11.93
C GLU A 252 13.44 13.90 -12.53
N LEU A 253 12.23 13.91 -11.98
CA LEU A 253 11.13 13.09 -12.47
C LEU A 253 10.69 13.54 -13.87
N ILE A 254 10.52 12.59 -14.79
CA ILE A 254 9.95 12.87 -16.10
C ILE A 254 8.43 12.70 -16.05
N ASN A 255 7.69 13.73 -16.47
CA ASN A 255 6.25 13.64 -16.64
C ASN A 255 5.93 12.91 -17.94
N TYR A 256 5.78 11.59 -17.84
CA TYR A 256 5.49 10.71 -18.98
C TYR A 256 4.25 11.14 -19.77
N ASP A 257 3.29 11.80 -19.12
CA ASP A 257 2.05 12.15 -19.79
C ASP A 257 2.17 13.30 -20.78
N HIS A 258 3.12 14.21 -20.52
CA HIS A 258 3.23 15.50 -21.20
C HIS A 258 4.59 15.74 -21.85
N ASP A 259 5.54 14.81 -21.71
CA ASP A 259 6.85 14.85 -22.39
C ASP A 259 6.73 14.33 -23.83
N ASP A 260 7.12 15.17 -24.79
CA ASP A 260 7.12 14.88 -26.24
C ASP A 260 8.46 14.36 -26.76
N ARG A 261 9.48 14.27 -25.90
CA ARG A 261 10.80 13.78 -26.26
C ARG A 261 10.83 12.26 -26.33
N VAL A 262 11.72 11.73 -27.17
CA VAL A 262 12.06 10.30 -27.21
C VAL A 262 13.21 10.05 -26.24
N HIS A 263 12.94 9.30 -25.17
CA HIS A 263 13.93 8.95 -24.16
C HIS A 263 14.53 7.58 -24.44
N CYS A 264 15.86 7.52 -24.46
CA CYS A 264 16.60 6.32 -24.85
C CYS A 264 17.40 5.75 -23.69
N PHE A 265 17.28 4.44 -23.47
CA PHE A 265 17.85 3.74 -22.31
C PHE A 265 18.53 2.44 -22.74
N LYS A 266 19.40 1.92 -21.86
CA LYS A 266 19.95 0.56 -21.95
C LYS A 266 19.17 -0.48 -21.13
N HIS A 267 18.45 -0.03 -20.12
CA HIS A 267 17.67 -0.86 -19.20
C HIS A 267 16.43 -0.09 -18.75
N VAL A 268 15.24 -0.70 -18.86
CA VAL A 268 13.98 -0.10 -18.44
C VAL A 268 13.11 -1.14 -17.76
N ILE A 269 12.53 -0.76 -16.63
CA ILE A 269 11.46 -1.51 -15.97
C ILE A 269 10.14 -0.76 -16.15
N VAL A 270 9.15 -1.39 -16.76
CA VAL A 270 7.78 -0.87 -16.85
C VAL A 270 6.90 -1.61 -15.86
N GLY A 271 6.30 -0.87 -14.91
CA GLY A 271 5.58 -1.45 -13.78
C GLY A 271 6.42 -1.50 -12.51
N LEU A 272 5.80 -2.00 -11.43
CA LEU A 272 6.41 -2.05 -10.10
C LEU A 272 6.37 -3.48 -9.56
N ARG A 273 7.48 -3.98 -9.01
CA ARG A 273 7.52 -5.25 -8.28
C ARG A 273 6.81 -5.09 -6.93
N ALA A 274 5.86 -5.98 -6.63
CA ALA A 274 5.08 -5.92 -5.39
C ALA A 274 4.61 -7.32 -4.97
N ASP A 275 4.69 -7.61 -3.67
CA ASP A 275 4.25 -8.88 -3.09
C ASP A 275 2.81 -8.78 -2.57
N ARG A 276 2.66 -8.22 -1.36
CA ARG A 276 1.38 -8.04 -0.66
C ARG A 276 1.30 -6.61 -0.10
N ASP A 277 0.11 -6.22 0.35
CA ASP A 277 -0.08 -4.93 1.00
C ASP A 277 0.88 -4.77 2.18
N LEU A 278 1.71 -3.72 2.15
CA LEU A 278 2.66 -3.35 3.21
C LEU A 278 3.64 -4.47 3.61
N MET A 279 4.02 -5.33 2.68
CA MET A 279 4.93 -6.45 2.92
C MET A 279 5.95 -6.60 1.80
N ILE A 280 7.15 -7.06 2.17
CA ILE A 280 8.18 -7.54 1.25
C ILE A 280 8.45 -9.01 1.60
N ASP A 281 8.45 -9.86 0.58
CA ASP A 281 8.93 -11.24 0.69
C ASP A 281 10.43 -11.28 0.38
N ALA A 282 11.24 -11.39 1.42
CA ALA A 282 12.70 -11.41 1.29
C ALA A 282 13.21 -12.60 0.44
N SER A 283 12.45 -13.70 0.36
CA SER A 283 12.83 -14.87 -0.46
C SER A 283 12.67 -14.62 -1.96
N ARG A 284 11.81 -13.66 -2.33
CA ARG A 284 11.50 -13.28 -3.71
C ARG A 284 12.22 -12.02 -4.16
N SER A 285 12.68 -11.20 -3.19
CA SER A 285 13.47 -10.03 -3.47
C SER A 285 14.88 -10.43 -3.94
N ALA A 286 15.27 -9.99 -5.13
CA ALA A 286 16.60 -10.24 -5.70
C ALA A 286 17.77 -9.74 -4.81
N GLN A 287 17.50 -8.86 -3.85
CA GLN A 287 18.47 -8.28 -2.90
C GLN A 287 18.21 -8.70 -1.45
N GLY A 288 17.27 -9.63 -1.20
CA GLY A 288 16.88 -10.01 0.15
C GLY A 288 16.26 -8.86 0.96
N LEU A 289 15.61 -7.89 0.30
CA LEU A 289 15.01 -6.74 0.97
C LEU A 289 13.94 -7.18 1.97
N SER A 290 13.86 -6.46 3.08
CA SER A 290 12.85 -6.66 4.11
C SER A 290 12.03 -5.40 4.36
N MET A 291 10.88 -5.54 5.04
CA MET A 291 10.11 -4.39 5.52
C MET A 291 10.90 -3.52 6.50
N LEU A 292 11.88 -4.09 7.21
CA LEU A 292 12.78 -3.31 8.07
C LEU A 292 13.69 -2.39 7.25
N ASP A 293 14.15 -2.82 6.08
CA ASP A 293 14.97 -2.00 5.18
C ASP A 293 14.16 -0.83 4.62
N PHE A 294 12.90 -1.07 4.26
CA PHE A 294 11.98 0.00 3.86
C PHE A 294 11.76 1.02 4.98
N VAL A 295 11.51 0.57 6.22
CA VAL A 295 11.33 1.47 7.38
C VAL A 295 12.62 2.26 7.68
N LYS A 296 13.80 1.63 7.60
CA LYS A 296 15.10 2.32 7.73
C LYS A 296 15.28 3.38 6.64
N PHE A 297 14.92 3.04 5.40
CA PHE A 297 14.96 3.95 4.26
C PHE A 297 14.05 5.17 4.50
N LEU A 298 12.80 4.97 4.91
CA LEU A 298 11.87 6.07 5.21
C LEU A 298 12.37 6.96 6.35
N ARG A 299 12.93 6.38 7.41
CA ARG A 299 13.56 7.15 8.49
C ARG A 299 14.70 8.01 7.98
N SER A 300 15.54 7.48 7.11
CA SER A 300 16.61 8.26 6.47
C SER A 300 16.06 9.38 5.58
N ALA A 301 15.02 9.10 4.78
CA ALA A 301 14.42 10.10 3.88
C ALA A 301 13.88 11.33 4.62
N TYR A 302 13.30 11.13 5.82
CA TYR A 302 12.76 12.20 6.65
C TYR A 302 13.68 12.64 7.80
N SER A 303 14.94 12.18 7.83
CA SER A 303 15.91 12.49 8.89
C SER A 303 15.39 12.20 10.31
N LEU A 304 14.71 11.06 10.47
CA LEU A 304 14.11 10.64 11.75
C LEU A 304 15.17 9.97 12.63
N GLU A 305 15.49 10.60 13.76
CA GLU A 305 16.60 10.20 14.63
C GLU A 305 16.34 8.94 15.44
N ARG A 306 15.09 8.67 15.85
CA ARG A 306 14.79 7.58 16.78
C ARG A 306 14.65 6.24 16.05
N ASP A 307 15.50 5.29 16.41
CA ASP A 307 15.46 3.91 15.94
C ASP A 307 14.87 2.93 16.95
N ARG A 308 14.81 3.30 18.23
CA ARG A 308 14.29 2.48 19.33
C ARG A 308 13.31 3.25 20.24
N PRO A 309 12.33 2.56 20.84
CA PRO A 309 11.39 3.15 21.78
C PRO A 309 12.06 3.41 23.14
N TRP A 310 11.30 4.04 24.02
CA TRP A 310 11.61 4.18 25.44
C TRP A 310 11.84 2.82 26.10
N THR A 311 12.77 2.79 27.06
CA THR A 311 13.07 1.63 27.90
C THR A 311 13.18 2.06 29.34
N ALA A 312 12.80 1.20 30.28
CA ALA A 312 12.79 1.51 31.73
C ALA A 312 14.15 1.92 32.31
N GLY A 313 15.27 1.55 31.69
CA GLY A 313 16.63 1.94 32.10
C GLY A 313 17.15 3.23 31.47
N GLY A 314 16.29 4.02 30.81
CA GLY A 314 16.66 5.31 30.22
C GLY A 314 16.87 6.44 31.24
N PRO A 315 17.07 7.69 30.79
CA PRO A 315 17.23 8.84 31.67
C PRO A 315 16.11 8.97 32.70
N PRO A 316 16.42 9.29 33.97
CA PRO A 316 15.43 9.43 35.03
C PRO A 316 14.32 10.42 34.67
N GLY A 317 13.07 10.12 35.05
CA GLY A 317 11.93 11.02 34.90
C GLY A 317 11.26 11.06 33.52
N ARG A 318 11.83 10.42 32.49
CA ARG A 318 11.20 10.35 31.17
C ARG A 318 10.14 9.25 31.12
N LYS A 319 8.90 9.61 30.79
CA LYS A 319 7.79 8.67 30.53
C LYS A 319 7.79 8.21 29.06
N PRO A 320 7.27 7.01 28.75
CA PRO A 320 7.01 6.62 27.37
C PRO A 320 5.88 7.47 26.76
N ARG A 321 6.03 7.82 25.49
CA ARG A 321 5.06 8.66 24.74
C ARG A 321 4.07 7.79 23.97
N LEU A 322 2.78 8.08 24.15
CA LEU A 322 1.69 7.38 23.46
C LEU A 322 0.95 8.36 22.54
N LEU A 323 0.95 8.08 21.24
CA LEU A 323 0.20 8.82 20.24
C LEU A 323 -1.20 8.24 20.06
N PHE A 324 -2.24 9.07 20.23
CA PHE A 324 -3.56 8.81 19.66
C PHE A 324 -3.69 9.51 18.31
N ILE A 325 -4.05 8.75 17.27
CA ILE A 325 -4.45 9.32 15.98
C ILE A 325 -5.85 9.95 16.15
N ALA A 326 -5.88 11.26 16.38
CA ALA A 326 -7.08 12.02 16.73
C ALA A 326 -7.76 12.60 15.47
N ARG A 327 -8.47 11.76 14.71
CA ARG A 327 -9.16 12.21 13.48
C ARG A 327 -10.32 13.17 13.76
N GLY A 328 -10.50 14.18 12.89
CA GLY A 328 -11.63 15.11 12.99
C GLY A 328 -12.96 14.55 12.47
N ARG A 329 -12.92 13.69 11.43
CA ARG A 329 -14.12 13.33 10.63
C ARG A 329 -14.70 11.94 10.92
N SER A 330 -14.04 10.87 10.47
CA SER A 330 -14.52 9.48 10.57
C SER A 330 -13.48 8.57 11.21
N ARG A 331 -13.89 7.40 11.74
CA ARG A 331 -12.99 6.48 12.47
C ARG A 331 -12.25 7.21 13.60
N ARG A 332 -12.96 8.13 14.26
CA ARG A 332 -12.41 8.93 15.36
C ARG A 332 -12.79 8.33 16.70
N PHE A 333 -11.99 8.65 17.71
CA PHE A 333 -12.37 8.47 19.11
C PHE A 333 -13.29 9.62 19.52
N VAL A 334 -14.43 9.32 20.15
CA VAL A 334 -15.41 10.34 20.58
C VAL A 334 -15.32 10.68 22.07
N ASN A 335 -14.42 10.03 22.82
CA ASN A 335 -14.21 10.24 24.25
C ASN A 335 -12.71 10.29 24.63
N LEU A 336 -11.91 11.03 23.87
CA LEU A 336 -10.48 11.20 24.19
C LEU A 336 -10.25 11.89 25.53
N ASP A 337 -11.16 12.78 25.93
CA ASP A 337 -11.19 13.42 27.25
C ASP A 337 -11.30 12.42 28.42
N GLU A 338 -11.92 11.25 28.20
CA GLU A 338 -11.96 10.16 29.19
C GLU A 338 -10.73 9.24 29.10
N ILE A 339 -10.22 9.00 27.89
CA ILE A 339 -9.16 8.00 27.62
C ILE A 339 -7.75 8.56 27.86
N VAL A 340 -7.53 9.86 27.64
CA VAL A 340 -6.23 10.50 27.86
C VAL A 340 -5.82 10.46 29.35
N PRO A 341 -6.67 10.88 30.32
CA PRO A 341 -6.33 10.77 31.74
C PRO A 341 -6.05 9.33 32.18
N LEU A 342 -6.76 8.36 31.59
CA LEU A 342 -6.50 6.93 31.83
C LEU A 342 -5.09 6.54 31.39
N ALA A 343 -4.66 6.93 30.19
CA ALA A 343 -3.31 6.62 29.69
C ALA A 343 -2.21 7.32 30.52
N GLU A 344 -2.46 8.53 30.98
CA GLU A 344 -1.56 9.25 31.89
C GLU A 344 -1.43 8.57 33.25
N GLN A 345 -2.54 8.08 33.81
CA GLN A 345 -2.54 7.27 35.05
C GLN A 345 -1.78 5.95 34.89
N VAL A 346 -1.85 5.31 33.72
CA VAL A 346 -1.05 4.10 33.43
C VAL A 346 0.45 4.43 33.36
N GLY A 347 0.80 5.68 33.02
CA GLY A 347 2.17 6.19 33.07
C GLY A 347 2.72 6.72 31.75
N PHE A 348 1.86 6.96 30.75
CA PHE A 348 2.27 7.53 29.47
C PHE A 348 2.29 9.07 29.51
N GLU A 349 3.14 9.67 28.69
CA GLU A 349 2.97 11.04 28.19
C GLU A 349 2.15 10.97 26.90
N VAL A 350 0.99 11.62 26.87
CA VAL A 350 0.05 11.45 25.75
C VAL A 350 0.25 12.54 24.70
N VAL A 351 0.30 12.13 23.44
CA VAL A 351 0.28 13.00 22.26
C VAL A 351 -1.00 12.73 21.48
N MET A 352 -1.70 13.79 21.07
CA MET A 352 -2.84 13.70 20.16
C MET A 352 -2.49 14.45 18.88
N ALA A 353 -2.58 13.77 17.75
CA ALA A 353 -2.32 14.40 16.46
C ALA A 353 -3.15 13.76 15.34
N GLU A 354 -3.55 14.59 14.37
CA GLU A 354 -4.16 14.13 13.12
C GLU A 354 -3.11 14.13 12.00
N PRO A 355 -3.07 13.09 11.13
CA PRO A 355 -2.20 13.08 9.97
C PRO A 355 -2.49 14.26 9.04
N SER A 356 -1.44 14.99 8.66
CA SER A 356 -1.52 16.00 7.61
C SER A 356 -1.64 15.33 6.24
N PHE A 357 -2.48 15.86 5.35
CA PHE A 357 -2.58 15.36 3.98
C PHE A 357 -1.31 15.66 3.18
N MET A 358 -0.68 16.82 3.38
CA MET A 358 0.49 17.26 2.61
C MET A 358 1.81 17.12 3.36
N ASP A 359 1.82 17.44 4.65
CA ASP A 359 3.05 17.54 5.45
C ASP A 359 3.36 16.20 6.13
N VAL A 360 3.85 15.26 5.32
CA VAL A 360 4.23 13.92 5.79
C VAL A 360 5.41 14.00 6.75
N GLY A 361 6.40 14.87 6.49
CA GLY A 361 7.60 14.98 7.31
C GLY A 361 7.30 15.40 8.75
N ARG A 362 6.45 16.41 8.95
CA ARG A 362 6.05 16.83 10.30
C ARG A 362 5.33 15.71 11.06
N PHE A 363 4.39 15.02 10.41
CA PHE A 363 3.65 13.96 11.08
C PHE A 363 4.54 12.73 11.35
N ALA A 364 5.44 12.40 10.41
CA ALA A 364 6.45 11.37 10.60
C ALA A 364 7.35 11.67 11.81
N GLY A 365 7.77 12.92 12.00
CA GLY A 365 8.49 13.37 13.20
C GLY A 365 7.69 13.17 14.49
N THR A 366 6.40 13.52 14.49
CA THR A 366 5.50 13.27 15.64
C THR A 366 5.42 11.77 15.96
N VAL A 367 5.21 10.93 14.94
CA VAL A 367 5.10 9.47 15.12
C VAL A 367 6.43 8.89 15.62
N ASN A 368 7.56 9.28 15.03
CA ASN A 368 8.88 8.80 15.44
C ASN A 368 9.25 9.22 16.86
N SER A 369 8.68 10.33 17.36
CA SER A 369 8.83 10.76 18.74
C SER A 369 8.09 9.89 19.77
N CYS A 370 7.21 8.98 19.34
CA CYS A 370 6.35 8.18 20.20
C CYS A 370 6.81 6.72 20.31
N ASP A 371 6.43 6.08 21.41
CA ASP A 371 6.79 4.69 21.75
C ASP A 371 5.61 3.72 21.56
N VAL A 372 4.39 4.28 21.60
CA VAL A 372 3.13 3.60 21.31
C VAL A 372 2.31 4.46 20.35
N MET A 373 1.66 3.85 19.37
CA MET A 373 0.66 4.52 18.53
C MET A 373 -0.66 3.76 18.58
N VAL A 374 -1.75 4.50 18.80
CA VAL A 374 -3.12 4.00 18.88
C VAL A 374 -3.96 4.65 17.80
N GLY A 375 -4.72 3.85 17.07
CA GLY A 375 -5.69 4.36 16.11
C GLY A 375 -6.76 3.34 15.76
N VAL A 376 -7.92 3.84 15.35
CA VAL A 376 -8.97 3.02 14.76
C VAL A 376 -8.49 2.48 13.40
N HIS A 377 -8.88 1.26 13.04
CA HIS A 377 -8.58 0.69 11.72
C HIS A 377 -8.95 1.69 10.61
N GLY A 378 -7.98 2.02 9.74
CA GLY A 378 -8.17 2.98 8.66
C GLY A 378 -8.11 4.46 9.09
N ALA A 379 -7.75 4.77 10.34
CA ALA A 379 -7.55 6.14 10.80
C ALA A 379 -6.23 6.78 10.33
N GLY A 380 -5.44 6.09 9.49
CA GLY A 380 -4.09 6.49 9.12
C GLY A 380 -3.00 5.70 9.85
N LEU A 381 -3.31 4.49 10.32
CA LEU A 381 -2.39 3.58 11.00
C LEU A 381 -1.15 3.22 10.16
N THR A 382 -1.18 3.37 8.84
CA THR A 382 0.01 3.15 7.98
C THR A 382 1.18 4.05 8.35
N ASN A 383 0.93 5.17 9.04
CA ASN A 383 2.00 5.97 9.64
C ASN A 383 2.88 5.19 10.63
N MET A 384 2.51 3.95 11.01
CA MET A 384 3.35 3.01 11.77
C MET A 384 4.72 2.79 11.13
N VAL A 385 4.87 3.01 9.81
CA VAL A 385 6.16 2.95 9.11
C VAL A 385 7.21 3.94 9.66
N PHE A 386 6.80 4.96 10.41
CA PHE A 386 7.68 5.94 11.03
C PHE A 386 7.98 5.68 12.51
N LEU A 387 7.34 4.66 13.11
CA LEU A 387 7.61 4.28 14.49
C LEU A 387 9.04 3.73 14.65
N PRO A 388 9.66 3.94 15.82
CA PRO A 388 10.91 3.26 16.16
C PRO A 388 10.74 1.72 16.16
N THR A 389 11.80 1.00 15.81
CA THR A 389 11.80 -0.47 15.84
C THR A 389 11.55 -0.97 17.28
N ASN A 390 10.66 -1.95 17.45
CA ASN A 390 10.13 -2.47 18.73
C ASN A 390 9.10 -1.57 19.46
N ALA A 391 8.71 -0.43 18.89
CA ALA A 391 7.57 0.34 19.38
C ALA A 391 6.27 -0.47 19.26
N VAL A 392 5.22 -0.02 19.97
CA VAL A 392 3.94 -0.73 20.04
C VAL A 392 2.90 -0.05 19.15
N LEU A 393 2.27 -0.82 18.26
CA LEU A 393 1.08 -0.45 17.54
C LEU A 393 -0.15 -1.06 18.23
N ILE A 394 -1.09 -0.22 18.63
CA ILE A 394 -2.42 -0.64 19.10
C ILE A 394 -3.43 -0.32 18.01
N GLN A 395 -3.99 -1.36 17.40
CA GLN A 395 -5.07 -1.23 16.44
C GLN A 395 -6.42 -1.44 17.13
N VAL A 396 -7.26 -0.40 17.10
CA VAL A 396 -8.66 -0.49 17.51
C VAL A 396 -9.50 -0.91 16.31
N VAL A 397 -10.08 -2.10 16.35
CA VAL A 397 -10.81 -2.71 15.24
C VAL A 397 -12.31 -2.41 15.39
N PRO A 398 -12.93 -1.70 14.42
CA PRO A 398 -14.37 -1.44 14.44
C PRO A 398 -15.20 -2.71 14.33
N LEU A 399 -16.51 -2.61 14.61
CA LEU A 399 -17.45 -3.69 14.32
C LEU A 399 -17.44 -4.05 12.83
N ALA A 400 -17.87 -5.29 12.57
CA ALA A 400 -18.07 -5.96 11.27
C ALA A 400 -17.11 -7.09 10.91
N LYS A 401 -16.67 -7.91 11.87
CA LYS A 401 -15.84 -9.10 11.58
C LYS A 401 -14.64 -8.74 10.67
N LEU A 402 -13.95 -7.67 11.04
CA LEU A 402 -12.86 -7.09 10.25
C LEU A 402 -11.53 -7.82 10.49
N ASP A 403 -11.55 -9.02 11.07
CA ASP A 403 -10.37 -9.77 11.51
C ASP A 403 -9.37 -9.96 10.37
N TRP A 404 -9.85 -10.38 9.20
CA TRP A 404 -8.97 -10.61 8.05
C TRP A 404 -8.31 -9.31 7.57
N ILE A 405 -9.05 -8.21 7.45
CA ILE A 405 -8.46 -6.93 7.01
C ILE A 405 -7.55 -6.33 8.08
N ALA A 406 -7.89 -6.49 9.36
CA ALA A 406 -7.05 -6.01 10.46
C ALA A 406 -5.70 -6.75 10.47
N ALA A 407 -5.75 -8.08 10.34
CA ALA A 407 -4.56 -8.92 10.30
C ALA A 407 -3.67 -8.62 9.09
N ASN A 408 -4.24 -8.63 7.88
CA ASN A 408 -3.47 -8.51 6.64
C ASN A 408 -2.97 -7.07 6.39
N TYR A 409 -3.70 -6.04 6.83
CA TYR A 409 -3.29 -4.66 6.58
C TYR A 409 -2.42 -4.07 7.68
N TYR A 410 -2.46 -4.60 8.91
CA TYR A 410 -1.72 -3.99 10.02
C TYR A 410 -1.04 -4.99 10.95
N ALA A 411 -1.65 -6.12 11.35
CA ALA A 411 -0.99 -7.03 12.28
C ALA A 411 0.28 -7.68 11.69
N GLU A 412 0.17 -8.30 10.51
CA GLU A 412 1.31 -8.93 9.85
C GLU A 412 2.33 -7.89 9.33
N PRO A 413 1.91 -6.78 8.70
CA PRO A 413 2.82 -5.68 8.37
C PRO A 413 3.59 -5.11 9.56
N ALA A 414 2.94 -4.92 10.71
CA ALA A 414 3.60 -4.43 11.92
C ALA A 414 4.71 -5.39 12.36
N LYS A 415 4.47 -6.71 12.35
CA LYS A 415 5.51 -7.72 12.63
C LYS A 415 6.66 -7.66 11.62
N GLY A 416 6.34 -7.53 10.32
CA GLY A 416 7.33 -7.37 9.26
C GLY A 416 8.22 -6.15 9.46
N MET A 417 7.66 -5.06 9.97
CA MET A 417 8.37 -3.82 10.34
C MET A 417 9.09 -3.90 11.69
N LYS A 418 9.07 -5.06 12.37
CA LYS A 418 9.61 -5.28 13.72
C LYS A 418 8.97 -4.38 14.78
N LEU A 419 7.66 -4.16 14.67
CA LEU A 419 6.83 -3.54 15.70
C LEU A 419 6.16 -4.61 16.56
N ARG A 420 5.80 -4.24 17.78
CA ARG A 420 4.93 -5.04 18.64
C ARG A 420 3.48 -4.65 18.38
N TYR A 421 2.61 -5.63 18.21
CA TYR A 421 1.23 -5.40 17.80
C TYR A 421 0.24 -5.83 18.89
N LEU A 422 -0.74 -4.97 19.16
CA LEU A 422 -1.89 -5.25 20.01
C LEU A 422 -3.17 -4.92 19.25
N GLN A 423 -4.14 -5.84 19.29
CA GLN A 423 -5.48 -5.63 18.76
C GLN A 423 -6.46 -5.32 19.90
N TYR A 424 -7.37 -4.39 19.66
CA TYR A 424 -8.53 -4.15 20.52
C TYR A 424 -9.81 -4.15 19.69
N ASP A 425 -10.60 -5.21 19.81
CA ASP A 425 -11.92 -5.31 19.19
C ASP A 425 -12.96 -4.60 20.05
N ILE A 426 -13.67 -3.66 19.44
CA ILE A 426 -14.71 -2.90 20.14
C ILE A 426 -15.97 -3.76 20.33
N SER A 427 -16.74 -3.51 21.40
CA SER A 427 -18.09 -4.06 21.52
C SER A 427 -19.14 -3.19 20.82
N GLU A 428 -20.39 -3.68 20.75
CA GLU A 428 -21.52 -2.89 20.26
C GLU A 428 -21.64 -1.55 21.02
N GLU A 429 -21.44 -1.56 22.34
CA GLU A 429 -21.56 -0.39 23.22
C GLU A 429 -20.48 0.67 22.99
N GLU A 430 -19.38 0.29 22.36
CA GLU A 430 -18.29 1.20 22.02
C GLU A 430 -18.40 1.75 20.59
N SER A 431 -19.42 1.33 19.83
CA SER A 431 -19.66 1.79 18.48
C SER A 431 -20.74 2.86 18.44
N THR A 432 -20.49 3.98 17.78
CA THR A 432 -21.55 5.00 17.54
C THR A 432 -22.64 4.52 16.60
N LEU A 433 -22.53 3.32 16.01
CA LEU A 433 -23.60 2.75 15.19
C LEU A 433 -24.87 2.52 16.01
N ILE A 434 -24.76 2.35 17.34
CA ILE A 434 -25.93 2.15 18.23
C ILE A 434 -26.87 3.37 18.26
N GLU A 435 -26.36 4.53 17.86
CA GLU A 435 -27.13 5.77 17.72
C GLU A 435 -27.82 5.87 16.34
N LEU A 436 -27.34 5.09 15.36
CA LEU A 436 -27.78 5.16 13.96
C LEU A 436 -28.69 4.00 13.57
N TYR A 437 -28.63 2.88 14.29
CA TYR A 437 -29.33 1.66 13.96
C TYR A 437 -29.97 1.03 15.22
N PRO A 438 -31.19 0.48 15.11
CA PRO A 438 -31.77 -0.35 16.17
C PRO A 438 -30.87 -1.52 16.55
N ARG A 439 -30.95 -1.99 17.80
CA ARG A 439 -30.08 -3.07 18.32
C ARG A 439 -30.27 -4.42 17.63
N ASP A 440 -31.45 -4.66 17.06
CA ASP A 440 -31.82 -5.85 16.29
C ASP A 440 -31.49 -5.72 14.79
N HIS A 441 -30.99 -4.56 14.34
CA HIS A 441 -30.66 -4.32 12.94
C HIS A 441 -29.51 -5.22 12.44
N LYS A 442 -29.53 -5.58 11.15
CA LYS A 442 -28.52 -6.46 10.50
C LYS A 442 -27.09 -5.97 10.64
N VAL A 443 -26.89 -4.66 10.81
CA VAL A 443 -25.56 -4.06 11.09
C VAL A 443 -24.89 -4.66 12.34
N PHE A 444 -25.68 -5.12 13.31
CA PHE A 444 -25.18 -5.82 14.50
C PHE A 444 -25.37 -7.32 14.40
N LYS A 445 -26.56 -7.77 13.99
CA LYS A 445 -26.95 -9.20 14.06
C LYS A 445 -26.52 -10.04 12.88
N ASP A 446 -26.33 -9.43 11.71
CA ASP A 446 -25.87 -10.10 10.49
C ASP A 446 -24.92 -9.21 9.67
N PRO A 447 -23.70 -8.93 10.18
CA PRO A 447 -22.73 -8.12 9.46
C PRO A 447 -22.35 -8.71 8.09
N ASP A 448 -22.42 -10.03 7.93
CA ASP A 448 -22.08 -10.73 6.67
C ASP A 448 -23.02 -10.32 5.54
N SER A 449 -24.30 -10.07 5.82
CA SER A 449 -25.23 -9.52 4.83
C SER A 449 -24.84 -8.14 4.31
N ILE A 450 -24.11 -7.35 5.11
CA ILE A 450 -23.57 -6.05 4.68
C ILE A 450 -22.29 -6.25 3.85
N HIS A 451 -21.44 -7.21 4.22
CA HIS A 451 -20.27 -7.60 3.44
C HIS A 451 -20.63 -8.10 2.04
N LYS A 452 -21.68 -8.93 1.92
CA LYS A 452 -22.20 -9.44 0.64
C LYS A 452 -22.68 -8.35 -0.32
N GLN A 453 -22.92 -7.13 0.17
CA GLN A 453 -23.24 -5.96 -0.67
C GLN A 453 -21.99 -5.26 -1.21
N GLY A 454 -20.81 -5.82 -0.96
CA GLY A 454 -19.52 -5.36 -1.48
C GLY A 454 -18.83 -4.31 -0.61
N TRP A 455 -17.56 -4.06 -0.94
CA TRP A 455 -16.66 -3.18 -0.19
C TRP A 455 -17.22 -1.77 0.02
N LYS A 456 -17.87 -1.20 -1.00
CA LYS A 456 -18.45 0.15 -0.92
C LYS A 456 -19.48 0.25 0.21
N LYS A 457 -20.37 -0.73 0.35
CA LYS A 457 -21.42 -0.71 1.37
C LYS A 457 -20.85 -0.98 2.76
N MET A 458 -19.98 -1.98 2.87
CA MET A 458 -19.28 -2.30 4.12
C MET A 458 -18.49 -1.08 4.63
N GLY A 459 -17.69 -0.46 3.77
CA GLY A 459 -16.91 0.73 4.09
C GLY A 459 -17.79 1.93 4.46
N GLU A 460 -18.92 2.13 3.77
CA GLU A 460 -19.88 3.18 4.11
C GLU A 460 -20.40 3.04 5.55
N VAL A 461 -20.80 1.84 5.95
CA VAL A 461 -21.38 1.59 7.28
C VAL A 461 -20.28 1.57 8.34
N TYR A 462 -19.31 0.68 8.21
CA TYR A 462 -18.40 0.34 9.31
C TYR A 462 -17.11 1.13 9.34
N LEU A 463 -16.72 1.77 8.24
CA LEU A 463 -15.51 2.61 8.18
C LEU A 463 -15.81 4.10 8.05
N ARG A 464 -17.01 4.51 7.64
CA ARG A 464 -17.36 5.92 7.46
C ARG A 464 -18.37 6.43 8.50
N LYS A 465 -19.46 5.71 8.75
CA LYS A 465 -20.51 6.11 9.72
C LYS A 465 -20.18 5.73 11.17
N GLN A 466 -19.31 4.74 11.36
CA GLN A 466 -18.88 4.29 12.68
C GLN A 466 -17.70 5.11 13.21
N ASN A 467 -17.86 5.59 14.44
CA ASN A 467 -16.80 6.10 15.30
C ASN A 467 -16.75 5.27 16.58
N VAL A 468 -15.72 5.49 17.41
CA VAL A 468 -15.44 4.65 18.57
C VAL A 468 -15.51 5.45 19.87
N LYS A 469 -16.31 4.97 20.82
CA LYS A 469 -16.32 5.40 22.21
C LYS A 469 -15.66 4.30 23.05
N LEU A 470 -14.36 4.42 23.34
CA LEU A 470 -13.63 3.37 24.05
C LEU A 470 -14.12 3.25 25.50
N ASN A 471 -14.32 2.02 25.95
CA ASN A 471 -14.63 1.73 27.33
C ASN A 471 -13.34 1.78 28.17
N VAL A 472 -13.24 2.77 29.07
CA VAL A 472 -12.05 2.99 29.92
C VAL A 472 -11.63 1.76 30.73
N LYS A 473 -12.59 0.97 31.23
CA LYS A 473 -12.30 -0.22 32.04
C LYS A 473 -11.73 -1.36 31.19
N ARG A 474 -12.27 -1.57 29.99
CA ARG A 474 -11.81 -2.60 29.05
C ARG A 474 -10.51 -2.22 28.34
N PHE A 475 -10.28 -0.93 28.13
CA PHE A 475 -9.09 -0.45 27.43
C PHE A 475 -7.85 -0.33 28.33
N ARG A 476 -8.03 -0.12 29.65
CA ARG A 476 -6.92 -0.03 30.62
C ARG A 476 -5.93 -1.21 30.52
N PRO A 477 -6.35 -2.49 30.52
CA PRO A 477 -5.42 -3.62 30.41
C PRO A 477 -4.58 -3.61 29.11
N VAL A 478 -5.10 -3.05 28.01
CA VAL A 478 -4.36 -2.93 26.75
C VAL A 478 -3.21 -1.93 26.90
N LEU A 479 -3.46 -0.79 27.54
CA LEU A 479 -2.45 0.22 27.83
C LEU A 479 -1.38 -0.32 28.79
N GLU A 480 -1.79 -1.04 29.83
CA GLU A 480 -0.88 -1.70 30.77
C GLU A 480 -0.01 -2.74 30.05
N LYS A 481 -0.59 -3.53 29.14
CA LYS A 481 0.16 -4.49 28.32
C LYS A 481 1.14 -3.78 27.39
N ALA A 482 0.75 -2.68 26.74
CA ALA A 482 1.66 -1.90 25.92
C ALA A 482 2.86 -1.37 26.72
N LEU A 483 2.62 -0.88 27.94
CA LEU A 483 3.68 -0.44 28.84
C LEU A 483 4.58 -1.61 29.28
N GLN A 484 4.00 -2.78 29.56
CA GLN A 484 4.76 -3.99 29.86
C GLN A 484 5.68 -4.36 28.69
N LEU A 485 5.17 -4.39 27.46
CA LEU A 485 5.97 -4.67 26.27
C LEU A 485 7.16 -3.71 26.17
N LEU A 486 6.97 -2.41 26.37
CA LEU A 486 8.09 -1.45 26.36
C LEU A 486 9.17 -1.72 27.43
N LYS A 487 8.80 -2.34 28.56
CA LYS A 487 9.73 -2.71 29.63
C LYS A 487 10.48 -4.01 29.35
N GLU A 488 9.93 -4.89 28.52
CA GLU A 488 10.59 -6.12 28.09
C GLU A 488 11.81 -5.75 27.23
N LYS A 489 13.00 -6.21 27.66
CA LYS A 489 14.22 -6.09 26.84
C LYS A 489 13.97 -6.79 25.52
N ALA A 490 14.21 -6.11 24.41
CA ALA A 490 14.31 -6.79 23.13
C ALA A 490 15.48 -7.76 23.23
N GLU A 491 15.19 -9.07 23.29
CA GLU A 491 16.20 -10.12 23.19
C GLU A 491 17.00 -9.84 21.91
N HIS A 492 18.26 -9.47 22.08
CA HIS A 492 19.16 -9.30 20.97
C HIS A 492 19.43 -10.69 20.40
N THR A 493 18.73 -11.06 19.34
CA THR A 493 19.27 -12.03 18.39
C THR A 493 20.44 -11.32 17.71
N ARG A 494 21.64 -11.50 18.29
CA ARG A 494 22.89 -11.34 17.55
C ARG A 494 22.95 -12.54 16.61
N GLU A 495 22.60 -12.31 15.35
CA GLU A 495 23.04 -13.15 14.23
C GLU A 495 23.74 -12.25 13.22
#